data_AF-A0A1I6PF71-F1
#
_entry.id   AF-A0A1I6PF71-F1
#
_cell.length_a   1.000
_cell.length_b   1.000
_cell.length_c   1.000
_cell.angle_alpha   90.00
_cell.angle_beta   90.00
_cell.angle_gamma   90.00
#
_symmetry.space_group_name_H-M   'P 1'
#
loop_
_entity.id
_entity.type
_entity.pdbx_description
1 polymer ?
#
loop_
_entity_poly.entity_id
_entity_poly.type
_entity_poly.pdbx_seq_one_letter_code
_entity_poly.pdbx_strand_id
1 'polypeptide(L)'
;MSERDHITVRIIPVERGSFPGAGHALLYSEGAVPQLDTAQLDSAHGPEFLHSEAQLAKYRAHVEWMDSETLSAKASRDLIHAIISEL
;
A
#
# COMPACT_ATOMS: atom_id res chain seq x y z
N MET A 1 -9.66 -10.96 10.29
CA MET A 1 -8.86 -11.21 9.06
C MET A 1 -7.47 -10.58 9.15
N SER A 2 -7.33 -9.37 9.69
CA SER A 2 -6.04 -8.66 9.89
C SER A 2 -5.08 -9.28 10.93
N GLU A 3 -5.48 -10.36 11.60
CA GLU A 3 -4.67 -11.07 12.62
C GLU A 3 -4.04 -12.35 12.08
N ARG A 4 -4.22 -12.67 10.80
CA ARG A 4 -3.51 -13.79 10.18
C ARG A 4 -2.05 -13.40 9.97
N ASP A 5 -1.12 -14.30 10.25
CA ASP A 5 0.33 -14.03 10.21
C ASP A 5 0.85 -13.46 8.88
N HIS A 6 0.18 -13.76 7.76
CA HIS A 6 0.54 -13.30 6.41
C HIS A 6 -0.24 -12.05 5.96
N ILE A 7 -0.99 -11.40 6.85
CA ILE A 7 -1.79 -10.21 6.54
C ILE A 7 -1.41 -9.09 7.50
N THR A 8 -0.89 -8.00 6.94
CA THR A 8 -0.62 -6.77 7.68
C THR A 8 -1.54 -5.67 7.16
N VAL A 9 -2.34 -5.08 8.04
CA VAL A 9 -3.16 -3.90 7.74
C VAL A 9 -2.52 -2.69 8.39
N ARG A 10 -2.25 -1.65 7.60
CA ARG A 10 -1.68 -0.39 8.07
C ARG A 10 -2.55 0.79 7.62
N ILE A 11 -2.60 1.84 8.43
CA ILE A 11 -3.35 3.07 8.15
C ILE A 11 -2.36 4.21 7.94
N ILE A 12 -2.62 5.04 6.93
CA ILE A 12 -2.02 6.38 6.80
C ILE A 12 -3.04 7.39 7.34
N PRO A 13 -2.80 8.00 8.51
CA PRO A 13 -3.66 9.05 9.03
C PRO A 13 -3.63 10.29 8.14
N VAL A 14 -4.76 10.98 7.98
CA VAL A 14 -4.86 12.23 7.21
C VAL A 14 -3.93 13.32 7.77
N GLU A 15 -3.66 13.31 9.08
CA GLU A 15 -2.74 14.22 9.77
C GLU A 15 -1.27 14.09 9.33
N ARG A 16 -0.88 12.98 8.66
CA ARG A 16 0.46 12.80 8.06
C ARG A 16 0.68 13.69 6.83
N GLY A 17 -0.34 14.41 6.39
CA GLY A 17 -0.27 15.34 5.27
C GLY A 17 -0.80 14.73 3.97
N SER A 18 -0.20 15.12 2.84
CA SER A 18 -0.71 14.75 1.52
C SER A 18 -0.37 13.31 1.16
N PHE A 19 -1.37 12.56 0.68
CA PHE A 19 -1.19 11.31 -0.03
C PHE A 19 -0.73 11.61 -1.48
N PRO A 20 0.55 11.36 -1.84
CA PRO A 20 1.09 11.78 -3.12
C PRO A 20 0.67 10.78 -4.21
N GLY A 21 -0.45 11.02 -4.88
CA GLY A 21 -0.83 10.25 -6.06
C GLY A 21 -2.32 10.29 -6.39
N ALA A 22 -2.67 9.95 -7.62
CA ALA A 22 -4.06 9.94 -8.13
C ALA A 22 -4.95 8.82 -7.54
N GLY A 23 -4.61 8.25 -6.38
CA GLY A 23 -5.48 7.30 -5.68
C GLY A 23 -5.75 5.99 -6.42
N HIS A 24 -4.91 5.59 -7.37
CA HIS A 24 -5.05 4.28 -8.00
C HIS A 24 -4.73 3.18 -6.99
N ALA A 25 -5.58 2.16 -6.93
CA ALA A 25 -5.24 0.94 -6.21
C ALA A 25 -4.00 0.32 -6.88
N LEU A 26 -2.97 0.10 -6.07
CA LEU A 26 -1.70 -0.48 -6.48
C LEU A 26 -1.56 -1.84 -5.81
N LEU A 27 -1.30 -2.85 -6.62
CA LEU A 27 -0.77 -4.13 -6.16
C LEU A 27 0.70 -4.20 -6.56
N TYR A 28 1.59 -4.37 -5.58
CA TYR A 28 3.00 -4.62 -5.84
C TYR A 28 3.34 -6.05 -5.40
N SER A 29 3.90 -6.83 -6.32
CA SER A 29 4.32 -8.21 -6.05
C SER A 29 5.81 -8.31 -6.26
N GLU A 30 6.52 -8.76 -5.24
CA GLU A 30 7.96 -9.05 -5.31
C GLU A 30 8.18 -10.44 -5.91
N GLY A 31 9.15 -10.55 -6.82
CA GLY A 31 9.62 -11.81 -7.36
C GLY A 31 10.79 -12.38 -6.57
N ALA A 32 11.30 -13.54 -7.00
CA ALA A 32 12.52 -14.12 -6.41
C ALA A 32 13.76 -13.24 -6.66
N VAL A 33 13.70 -12.34 -7.64
CA VAL A 33 14.69 -11.30 -7.94
C VAL A 33 13.94 -10.01 -8.34
N PRO A 34 14.53 -8.81 -8.12
CA PRO A 34 13.84 -7.54 -8.39
C PRO A 34 13.31 -7.37 -9.82
N GLN A 35 13.96 -7.98 -10.81
CA GLN A 35 13.56 -7.94 -12.22
C GLN A 35 12.27 -8.71 -12.51
N LEU A 36 11.82 -9.54 -11.57
CA LEU A 36 10.54 -10.26 -11.65
C LEU A 36 9.45 -9.58 -10.83
N ASP A 37 9.73 -8.42 -10.22
CA ASP A 37 8.71 -7.64 -9.54
C ASP A 37 7.67 -7.17 -10.57
N THR A 38 6.42 -7.04 -10.14
CA THR A 38 5.32 -6.56 -10.99
C THR A 38 4.45 -5.62 -10.18
N ALA A 39 4.11 -4.49 -10.78
CA ALA A 39 3.08 -3.60 -10.25
C ALA A 39 1.82 -3.70 -11.12
N GLN A 40 0.66 -3.86 -10.50
CA GLN A 40 -0.63 -3.75 -11.15
C GLN A 40 -1.35 -2.50 -10.64
N LEU A 41 -1.87 -1.70 -11.56
CA LEU A 41 -2.64 -0.50 -11.27
C LEU A 41 -4.07 -0.70 -11.74
N ASP A 42 -5.03 -0.32 -10.90
CA ASP A 42 -6.41 -0.17 -11.33
C ASP A 42 -6.56 1.15 -12.09
N SER A 43 -6.85 1.06 -13.39
CA SER A 43 -7.12 2.20 -14.25
C SER A 43 -8.56 2.18 -14.75
N ALA A 44 -9.06 3.35 -15.18
CA ALA A 44 -10.41 3.49 -15.72
C ALA A 44 -10.66 2.64 -16.98
N HIS A 45 -9.60 2.16 -17.63
CA HIS A 45 -9.67 1.38 -18.86
C HIS A 45 -9.27 -0.09 -18.66
N GLY A 46 -9.09 -0.52 -17.41
CA GLY A 46 -8.71 -1.89 -17.04
C GLY A 46 -7.40 -1.93 -16.25
N PRO A 47 -6.95 -3.13 -15.84
CA PRO A 47 -5.71 -3.27 -15.11
C PRO A 47 -4.50 -3.00 -16.02
N GLU A 48 -3.58 -2.18 -15.54
CA GLU A 48 -2.27 -1.98 -16.17
C GLU A 48 -1.20 -2.76 -15.40
N PHE A 49 -0.38 -3.53 -16.13
CA PHE A 49 0.72 -4.32 -15.55
C PHE A 49 2.06 -3.70 -15.95
N LEU A 50 2.84 -3.31 -14.95
CA LEU A 50 4.12 -2.66 -15.11
C LEU A 50 5.23 -3.60 -14.67
N HIS A 51 6.22 -3.74 -15.55
CA HIS A 51 7.35 -4.65 -15.37
C HIS A 51 8.68 -4.04 -15.80
N SER A 52 8.69 -2.79 -16.29
CA SER A 52 9.95 -2.12 -16.62
C SER A 52 10.60 -1.57 -15.35
N GLU A 53 11.93 -1.68 -15.26
CA GLU A 53 12.68 -1.27 -14.05
C GLU A 53 12.43 0.20 -13.68
N ALA A 54 12.40 1.10 -14.68
CA ALA A 54 12.15 2.51 -14.42
C ALA A 54 10.76 2.77 -13.80
N GLN A 55 9.76 2.00 -14.20
CA GLN A 55 8.42 2.08 -13.60
C GLN A 55 8.41 1.43 -12.22
N LEU A 56 8.98 0.23 -12.07
CA LEU A 56 9.03 -0.49 -10.80
C LEU A 56 9.79 0.30 -9.71
N ALA A 57 10.89 0.97 -10.07
CA ALA A 57 11.65 1.83 -9.16
C ALA A 57 10.78 2.96 -8.58
N LYS A 58 9.92 3.58 -9.40
CA LYS A 58 8.97 4.61 -8.95
C LYS A 58 7.97 4.05 -7.95
N TYR A 59 7.39 2.88 -8.22
CA TYR A 59 6.39 2.28 -7.34
C TYR A 59 7.01 1.71 -6.05
N ARG A 60 8.24 1.19 -6.11
CA ARG A 60 8.98 0.76 -4.90
C ARG A 60 9.21 1.94 -3.96
N ALA A 61 9.67 3.08 -4.48
CA ALA A 61 9.83 4.29 -3.69
C ALA A 61 8.50 4.79 -3.10
N HIS A 62 7.39 4.61 -3.83
CA HIS A 62 6.07 4.97 -3.32
C HIS A 62 5.59 4.05 -2.19
N VAL A 63 5.78 2.74 -2.33
CA VAL A 63 5.47 1.75 -1.28
C VAL A 63 6.34 2.00 -0.03
N GLU A 64 7.62 2.30 -0.20
CA GLU A 64 8.53 2.62 0.91
C GLU A 64 8.08 3.89 1.66
N TRP A 65 7.65 4.93 0.94
CA TRP A 65 7.04 6.11 1.56
C TRP A 65 5.74 5.77 2.30
N MET A 66 4.87 4.92 1.74
CA MET A 66 3.67 4.48 2.46
C MET A 66 4.03 3.74 3.75
N ASP A 67 5.04 2.88 3.71
CA ASP A 67 5.48 2.13 4.89
C ASP A 67 6.04 3.04 6.00
N SER A 68 6.72 4.13 5.64
CA SER A 68 7.24 5.12 6.59
C SER A 68 6.16 6.03 7.18
N GLU A 69 5.11 6.37 6.43
CA GLU A 69 4.04 7.27 6.87
C GLU A 69 2.86 6.57 7.55
N THR A 70 2.77 5.25 7.42
CA THR A 70 1.71 4.47 8.07
C THR A 70 1.95 4.28 9.57
N LEU A 71 0.86 4.19 10.33
CA LEU A 71 0.88 3.64 11.68
C LEU A 71 1.40 2.19 11.69
N SER A 72 1.88 1.75 12.85
CA SER A 72 2.18 0.33 13.07
C SER A 72 0.92 -0.52 12.86
N ALA A 73 1.09 -1.82 12.55
CA ALA A 73 -0.02 -2.74 12.35
C ALA A 73 -0.95 -2.81 13.58
N LYS A 74 -0.38 -2.75 14.80
CA LYS A 74 -1.16 -2.73 16.04
C LYS A 74 -1.95 -1.44 16.18
N ALA A 75 -1.29 -0.29 16.08
CA ALA A 75 -1.96 1.01 16.20
C ALA A 75 -3.04 1.22 15.13
N SER A 76 -2.84 0.66 13.93
CA SER A 76 -3.84 0.66 12.86
C SER A 76 -5.09 -0.12 13.25
N ARG A 77 -4.94 -1.31 13.84
CA ARG A 77 -6.08 -2.10 14.34
C ARG A 77 -6.77 -1.41 15.51
N ASP A 78 -6.01 -0.88 16.46
CA ASP A 78 -6.55 -0.18 17.63
C ASP A 78 -7.40 1.02 17.19
N LEU A 79 -6.94 1.79 16.19
CA LEU A 79 -7.69 2.89 15.60
C LEU A 79 -8.98 2.42 14.91
N ILE A 80 -8.94 1.33 14.13
CA ILE A 80 -10.15 0.76 13.50
C ILE A 80 -11.18 0.37 14.56
N HIS A 81 -10.75 -0.31 15.62
CA HIS A 81 -11.65 -0.73 16.70
C HIS A 81 -12.22 0.45 17.48
N ALA A 82 -11.43 1.50 17.70
CA ALA A 82 -11.90 2.74 18.33
C ALA A 82 -13.02 3.38 17.50
N ILE A 83 -12.80 3.58 16.20
CA ILE A 83 -13.81 4.16 15.29
C ILE A 83 -15.08 3.32 15.26
N ILE A 84 -14.96 1.98 15.15
CA ILE A 84 -16.13 1.08 15.15
C ILE A 84 -16.92 1.18 16.46
N SER A 85 -16.26 1.40 17.59
CA SER A 85 -16.93 1.51 18.90
C SER A 85 -17.65 2.84 19.11
N GLU A 86 -17.36 3.84 18.26
CA GLU A 86 -17.97 5.17 18.26
C GLU A 86 -19.12 5.31 17.25
N LEU A 87 -19.36 4.28 16.42
CA LEU A 87 -20.45 4.18 15.44
C LEU A 87 -21.62 3.36 15.99
#